data_AF-A0A9E2X9E8-F1
#
_entry.id   AF-A0A9E2X9E8-F1
#
_cell.length_a   1.000
_cell.length_b   1.000
_cell.length_c   1.000
_cell.angle_alpha   90.00
_cell.angle_beta   90.00
_cell.angle_gamma   90.00
#
_symmetry.space_group_name_H-M   'P 1'
#
loop_
_entity.id
_entity.type
_entity.pdbx_description
1 polymer ?
#
loop_
_entity_poly.entity_id
_entity_poly.type
_entity_poly.pdbx_seq_one_letter_code
_entity_poly.pdbx_strand_id
1 'polypeptide(L)'
;MISLDCGANTHFAARRIRLRANQRFTGTGMLASIAPGVPFALAGQLAYPGRQSITVVGDGGFAMLMAELTRAIAAKFRKAQILLKFDFREAVILQQNDLDRQVVGHRVAEI
;
A
#
# COMPACT_ATOMS: atom_id res chain seq x y z
N MET A 1 -6.30 7.59 11.02
CA MET A 1 -5.57 6.32 10.87
C MET A 1 -4.87 6.35 9.53
N ILE A 2 -3.68 5.80 9.43
CA ILE A 2 -2.95 5.65 8.17
C ILE A 2 -2.85 4.15 7.90
N SER A 3 -3.31 3.70 6.74
CA SER A 3 -3.19 2.32 6.28
C SER A 3 -2.30 2.25 5.05
N LEU A 4 -1.64 1.12 4.88
CA LEU A 4 -0.84 0.83 3.70
C LEU A 4 -1.36 -0.40 2.98
N ASP A 5 -1.20 -0.34 1.66
CA ASP A 5 -1.20 -1.50 0.80
C ASP A 5 0.18 -2.20 0.82
N CYS A 6 0.30 -3.31 0.09
CA CYS A 6 1.56 -4.01 -0.12
C CYS A 6 2.24 -3.56 -1.42
N GLY A 7 3.52 -3.21 -1.37
CA GLY A 7 4.35 -2.97 -2.55
C GLY A 7 5.40 -1.85 -2.37
N ALA A 8 5.76 -1.21 -3.48
CA ALA A 8 6.67 -0.05 -3.47
C ALA A 8 6.07 1.13 -2.70
N ASN A 9 4.74 1.26 -2.71
CA ASN A 9 3.99 2.20 -1.89
C ASN A 9 4.30 2.08 -0.38
N THR A 10 4.51 0.86 0.15
CA THR A 10 4.82 0.59 1.56
C THR A 10 6.19 1.15 1.90
N HIS A 11 7.17 0.89 1.03
CA HIS A 11 8.54 1.40 1.16
C HIS A 11 8.59 2.92 1.07
N PHE A 12 7.85 3.49 0.12
CA PHE A 12 7.70 4.93 0.00
C PHE A 12 7.09 5.55 1.26
N ALA A 13 5.98 4.99 1.74
CA ALA A 13 5.29 5.46 2.92
C ALA A 13 6.16 5.37 4.17
N ALA A 14 6.87 4.26 4.38
CA ALA A 14 7.81 4.10 5.49
C ALA A 14 8.93 5.16 5.48
N ARG A 15 9.38 5.59 4.30
CA ARG A 15 10.44 6.60 4.15
C ARG A 15 9.93 8.05 4.21
N ARG A 16 8.67 8.30 3.84
CA ARG A 16 8.13 9.66 3.65
C ARG A 16 7.12 10.09 4.71
N ILE A 17 6.48 9.15 5.40
CA ILE A 17 5.47 9.46 6.41
C ILE A 17 6.12 9.55 7.79
N ARG A 18 6.05 10.73 8.40
CA ARG A 18 6.40 10.93 9.81
C ARG A 18 5.15 10.78 10.68
N LEU A 19 5.14 9.75 11.54
CA LEU A 19 4.03 9.50 12.46
C LEU A 19 4.08 10.47 13.64
N ARG A 20 2.92 11.01 14.01
CA ARG A 20 2.70 11.78 15.25
C ARG A 20 2.15 10.87 16.34
N ALA A 21 2.36 11.21 17.61
CA ALA A 21 2.00 10.39 18.78
C ALA A 21 0.56 9.84 18.76
N ASN A 22 -0.41 10.59 18.23
CA ASN A 22 -1.83 10.19 18.19
C ASN A 22 -2.26 9.52 16.87
N GLN A 23 -1.32 9.22 15.96
CA GLN A 23 -1.60 8.55 14.70
C GLN A 23 -1.32 7.05 14.81
N ARG A 24 -2.27 6.26 14.32
CA ARG A 24 -2.10 4.82 14.14
C ARG A 24 -1.72 4.52 12.70
N PHE A 25 -0.80 3.59 12.53
CA PHE A 25 -0.30 3.13 11.25
C PHE A 25 -0.51 1.62 11.14
N THR A 26 -1.09 1.16 10.04
CA THR A 26 -1.30 -0.26 9.77
C THR A 26 -0.93 -0.60 8.34
N GLY A 27 -0.64 -1.86 8.08
CA GLY A 27 -0.37 -2.38 6.75
C GLY A 27 -0.44 -3.89 6.78
N THR A 28 -0.06 -4.52 5.68
CA THR A 28 0.07 -5.97 5.61
C THR A 28 1.42 -6.37 6.20
N GLY A 29 1.38 -7.24 7.20
CA GLY A 29 2.58 -7.83 7.79
C GLY A 29 3.13 -8.95 6.92
N MET A 30 3.46 -10.09 7.53
CA MET A 30 4.11 -11.22 6.86
C MET A 30 3.30 -11.86 5.72
N LEU A 31 1.97 -11.76 5.74
CA LEU A 31 1.13 -12.29 4.65
C LEU A 31 1.34 -11.51 3.34
N ALA A 32 1.76 -10.24 3.42
CA ALA A 32 2.05 -9.38 2.28
C ALA A 32 0.94 -9.33 1.21
N SER A 33 -0.34 -9.41 1.63
CA SER A 33 -1.49 -9.36 0.72
C SER A 33 -1.57 -8.00 0.00
N ILE A 34 -1.84 -8.02 -1.31
CA ILE A 34 -2.02 -6.80 -2.12
C ILE A 34 -3.51 -6.43 -2.15
N ALA A 35 -3.79 -5.13 -2.22
CA ALA A 35 -5.09 -4.45 -2.25
C ALA A 35 -5.78 -4.07 -0.92
N PRO A 36 -5.40 -4.52 0.30
CA PRO A 36 -6.21 -4.23 1.49
C PRO A 36 -6.16 -2.77 1.95
N GLY A 37 -5.35 -1.92 1.31
CA GLY A 37 -5.24 -0.50 1.65
C GLY A 37 -6.59 0.24 1.64
N VAL A 38 -7.42 0.09 0.60
CA VAL A 38 -8.74 0.76 0.54
C VAL A 38 -9.69 0.22 1.63
N PRO A 39 -9.91 -1.10 1.75
CA PRO A 39 -10.71 -1.67 2.84
C PRO A 39 -10.28 -1.21 4.24
N PHE A 40 -8.96 -1.13 4.50
CA PHE A 40 -8.44 -0.71 5.81
C PHE A 40 -8.78 0.75 6.12
N ALA A 41 -8.70 1.66 5.13
CA ALA A 41 -9.12 3.04 5.33
C ALA A 41 -10.62 3.14 5.61
N LEU A 42 -11.46 2.39 4.89
CA LEU A 42 -12.91 2.38 5.12
C LEU A 42 -13.26 1.81 6.50
N ALA A 43 -12.61 0.72 6.92
CA ALA A 43 -12.77 0.17 8.26
C ALA A 43 -12.36 1.17 9.36
N GLY A 44 -11.24 1.89 9.15
CA GLY A 44 -10.81 2.97 10.05
C GLY A 44 -11.84 4.11 10.14
N GLN A 45 -12.46 4.46 9.01
CA GLN A 45 -13.50 5.48 8.95
C GLN A 45 -14.81 5.02 9.62
N LEU A 46 -15.15 3.74 9.48
CA LEU A 46 -16.30 3.12 10.14
C LEU A 46 -16.11 3.07 11.66
N ALA A 47 -14.93 2.66 12.14
CA ALA A 47 -14.62 2.56 13.57
C ALA A 47 -14.44 3.93 14.25
N TYR A 48 -13.94 4.94 13.52
CA TYR A 48 -13.65 6.26 14.05
C TYR A 48 -14.20 7.38 13.13
N PRO A 49 -15.54 7.55 13.03
CA PRO A 49 -16.16 8.45 12.05
C PRO A 49 -15.75 9.92 12.20
N GLY A 50 -15.37 10.35 13.40
CA GLY A 50 -14.88 11.70 13.67
C GLY A 50 -13.49 11.99 13.11
N ARG A 51 -12.68 10.97 12.80
CA ARG A 51 -11.25 11.09 12.48
C ARG A 51 -11.00 10.88 10.98
N GLN A 52 -9.92 11.47 10.47
CA GLN A 52 -9.45 11.23 9.11
C GLN A 52 -8.84 9.83 9.00
N SER A 53 -9.20 9.12 7.92
CA SER A 53 -8.62 7.83 7.55
C SER A 53 -7.92 7.98 6.20
N ILE A 54 -6.64 7.66 6.12
CA ILE A 54 -5.82 7.82 4.91
C ILE A 54 -5.24 6.47 4.56
N THR A 55 -5.26 6.09 3.28
CA THR A 55 -4.53 4.92 2.80
C THR A 55 -3.54 5.28 1.71
N VAL A 56 -2.38 4.61 1.68
CA VAL A 56 -1.42 4.68 0.57
C VAL A 56 -1.50 3.38 -0.20
N VAL A 57 -1.91 3.47 -1.46
CA VAL A 57 -2.17 2.32 -2.34
C VAL A 57 -1.38 2.45 -3.62
N GLY A 58 -1.00 1.30 -4.19
CA GLY A 58 -0.42 1.22 -5.52
C GLY A 58 -1.53 1.15 -6.56
N ASP A 59 -1.20 1.44 -7.80
CA ASP A 59 -2.08 1.26 -8.97
C ASP A 59 -2.59 -0.18 -9.10
N GLY A 60 -1.70 -1.18 -8.98
CA GLY A 60 -2.08 -2.60 -9.07
C GLY A 60 -3.06 -3.04 -7.97
N GLY A 61 -2.77 -2.71 -6.71
CA GLY A 61 -3.65 -3.04 -5.59
C GLY A 61 -4.94 -2.23 -5.58
N PHE A 62 -4.90 -0.97 -6.03
CA PHE A 62 -6.10 -0.18 -6.22
C PHE A 62 -7.02 -0.79 -7.28
N ALA A 63 -6.49 -1.20 -8.44
CA ALA A 63 -7.28 -1.83 -9.49
C ALA A 63 -7.99 -3.11 -9.03
N MET A 64 -7.40 -3.87 -8.10
CA MET A 64 -8.00 -5.09 -7.54
C MET A 64 -9.26 -4.82 -6.70
N LEU A 65 -9.30 -3.73 -5.92
CA LEU A 65 -10.37 -3.47 -4.95
C LEU A 65 -11.00 -2.06 -5.05
N MET A 66 -10.85 -1.35 -6.16
CA MET A 66 -11.44 -0.02 -6.36
C MET A 66 -12.99 -0.03 -6.27
N ALA A 67 -13.63 -1.17 -6.49
CA ALA A 67 -15.08 -1.33 -6.37
C ALA A 67 -15.61 -0.98 -4.96
N GLU A 68 -14.78 -1.11 -3.92
CA GLU A 68 -15.10 -0.73 -2.54
C GLU A 68 -15.36 0.76 -2.35
N LEU A 69 -14.97 1.61 -3.30
CA LEU A 69 -15.36 3.02 -3.31
C LEU A 69 -16.88 3.20 -3.31
N THR A 70 -17.61 2.28 -3.94
CA THR A 70 -19.08 2.28 -3.91
C THR A 70 -19.60 2.14 -2.48
N ARG A 71 -18.93 1.33 -1.65
CA ARG A 71 -19.25 1.17 -0.22
C ARG A 71 -18.99 2.48 0.53
N ALA A 72 -17.88 3.15 0.23
CA ALA A 72 -17.54 4.44 0.84
C ALA A 72 -18.61 5.51 0.56
N ILE A 73 -19.10 5.58 -0.68
CA ILE A 73 -20.16 6.49 -1.10
C ILE A 73 -21.48 6.14 -0.41
N ALA A 74 -21.88 4.86 -0.45
CA ALA A 74 -23.12 4.38 0.17
C ALA A 74 -23.13 4.65 1.70
N ALA A 75 -22.00 4.48 2.37
CA ALA A 75 -21.84 4.74 3.80
C ALA A 75 -21.54 6.21 4.15
N LYS A 76 -21.47 7.11 3.15
CA LYS A 76 -21.17 8.54 3.30
C LYS A 76 -19.85 8.82 4.02
N PHE A 77 -18.83 8.01 3.77
CA PHE A 77 -17.49 8.12 4.38
C PHE A 77 -16.67 9.26 3.77
N ARG A 78 -16.97 10.50 4.13
CA ARG A 78 -16.33 11.72 3.56
C ARG A 78 -14.89 11.95 4.00
N LYS A 79 -14.45 11.32 5.10
CA LYS A 79 -13.12 11.53 5.70
C LYS A 79 -12.13 10.39 5.38
N ALA A 80 -12.55 9.40 4.60
CA ALA A 80 -11.67 8.39 4.03
C ALA A 80 -10.98 8.96 2.78
N GLN A 81 -9.65 8.94 2.75
CA GLN A 81 -8.82 9.50 1.68
C GLN A 81 -7.86 8.45 1.17
N ILE A 82 -7.64 8.47 -0.14
CA ILE A 82 -6.79 7.51 -0.84
C ILE A 82 -5.67 8.29 -1.50
N LEU A 83 -4.43 8.01 -1.09
CA LEU A 83 -3.23 8.46 -1.78
C LEU A 83 -2.81 7.35 -2.74
N LEU A 84 -3.11 7.56 -4.02
CA LEU A 84 -2.71 6.65 -5.08
C LEU A 84 -1.30 6.99 -5.54
N LYS A 85 -0.40 6.00 -5.48
CA LYS A 85 0.97 6.12 -5.97
C LYS A 85 1.13 5.21 -7.19
N PHE A 86 1.34 5.84 -8.35
CA PHE A 86 1.50 5.17 -9.64
C PHE A 86 2.94 4.69 -9.81
N ASP A 87 3.14 3.39 -9.64
CA ASP A 87 4.46 2.77 -9.66
C ASP A 87 4.56 1.58 -10.63
N PHE A 88 3.50 1.22 -11.38
CA PHE A 88 3.51 0.17 -12.41
C PHE A 88 4.31 -1.09 -12.01
N ARG A 89 3.88 -1.78 -10.94
CA ARG A 89 4.54 -3.00 -10.43
C ARG A 89 6.04 -2.81 -10.07
N GLU A 90 6.49 -1.62 -9.68
CA GLU A 90 7.88 -1.31 -9.32
C GLU A 90 8.52 -2.35 -8.39
N ALA A 91 7.80 -2.84 -7.36
CA ALA A 91 8.31 -3.86 -6.46
C ALA A 91 8.69 -5.18 -7.18
N VAL A 92 7.93 -5.57 -8.21
CA VAL A 92 8.22 -6.76 -9.01
C VAL A 92 9.45 -6.52 -9.88
N ILE A 93 9.54 -5.34 -10.50
CA ILE A 93 10.67 -4.98 -11.38
C ILE A 93 11.98 -4.92 -10.60
N LEU A 94 11.96 -4.34 -9.39
CA LEU A 94 13.13 -4.30 -8.52
C LEU A 94 13.62 -5.71 -8.16
N GLN A 95 12.69 -6.61 -7.82
CA GLN A 95 13.03 -7.99 -7.50
C GLN A 95 13.56 -8.77 -8.70
N GLN A 96 12.98 -8.56 -9.89
CA GLN A 96 13.48 -9.17 -11.13
C GLN A 96 14.91 -8.70 -11.44
N ASN A 97 15.17 -7.40 -11.35
CA ASN A 97 16.49 -6.84 -11.58
C ASN A 97 17.54 -7.36 -10.60
N ASP A 98 17.18 -7.55 -9.32
CA ASP A 98 18.08 -8.11 -8.32
C ASP A 98 18.40 -9.58 -8.59
N LEU A 99 17.40 -10.38 -9.00
CA LEU A 99 17.60 -11.77 -9.42
C LEU A 99 18.50 -11.86 -10.66
N ASP A 100 18.26 -11.04 -11.67
CA ASP A 100 19.07 -11.02 -12.89
C ASP A 100 20.54 -10.69 -12.59
N ARG A 101 20.79 -9.73 -11.70
CA ARG A 101 22.16 -9.39 -11.24
C ARG A 101 22.84 -10.55 -10.52
N GLN A 102 22.12 -11.29 -9.69
CA GLN A 102 22.67 -12.47 -9.02
C GLN A 102 23.01 -13.58 -10.01
N VAL A 103 22.13 -13.87 -10.97
CA VAL A 103 22.38 -14.89 -12.01
C VAL A 103 23.56 -14.51 -12.90
N VAL A 104 23.74 -13.23 -13.23
CA VAL A 104 24.94 -12.76 -13.92
C VAL A 104 26.17 -12.95 -13.04
N GLY A 105 26.15 -12.52 -11.78
CA GLY A 105 27.28 -12.66 -10.85
C GLY A 105 27.74 -14.11 -10.65
N HIS A 106 26.80 -15.07 -10.56
CA HIS A 106 27.14 -16.49 -10.49
C HIS A 106 27.80 -17.02 -11.77
N ARG A 107 27.40 -16.54 -12.95
CA ARG A 107 28.00 -16.97 -14.24
C ARG A 107 29.42 -16.44 -14.46
N VAL A 108 29.81 -15.32 -13.84
CA VAL A 108 31.19 -14.80 -13.94
C VAL A 108 32.14 -15.48 -12.96
N ALA A 109 31.61 -16.14 -11.92
CA ALA A 109 32.41 -16.86 -10.92
C ALA A 109 32.78 -18.30 -11.36
N GLU A 110 32.22 -18.78 -12.47
CA GLU A 110 32.45 -20.12 -13.03
C GLU A 110 33.40 -20.14 -14.26
N ILE A 111 34.05 -19.01 -14.58
CA ILE A 111 35.05 -18.86 -15.67
C ILE A 111 36.35 -18.35 -15.06
#